data_AF-A0A412D2T2-F1
#
_entry.id   AF-A0A412D2T2-F1
#
_cell.length_a   1.000
_cell.length_b   1.000
_cell.length_c   1.000
_cell.angle_alpha   90.00
_cell.angle_beta   90.00
_cell.angle_gamma   90.00
#
_symmetry.space_group_name_H-M   'P 1'
#
loop_
_entity.id
_entity.type
_entity.pdbx_description
1 polymer ?
#
loop_
_entity_poly.entity_id
_entity_poly.type
_entity_poly.pdbx_seq_one_letter_code
_entity_poly.pdbx_strand_id
1 'polypeptide(L)'
;MSSKKTKKGSKSDKAKRNVQTVGKAPGRHSKEEIISEEELDNRIAIDGDIRLYLTMYLKIFIDGHFRHPKKKKLINMAQYIYDQKVLYIHKHDGYKLMEFSSIHAELAALKKPVEEEYMKEKEEKRKQAEKVKSKY
;
A
#
# COMPACT_ATOMS: atom_id res chain seq x y z
N MET A 1 14.61 45.20 -55.40
CA MET A 1 14.27 43.84 -55.82
C MET A 1 15.12 42.83 -55.05
N SER A 2 14.48 41.74 -54.64
CA SER A 2 14.99 40.45 -54.18
C SER A 2 15.51 40.30 -52.75
N SER A 3 14.92 39.30 -52.12
CA SER A 3 14.83 38.97 -50.71
C SER A 3 15.71 37.76 -50.39
N LYS A 4 16.21 37.63 -49.15
CA LYS A 4 16.27 36.31 -48.49
C LYS A 4 16.32 36.42 -46.97
N LYS A 5 15.26 35.89 -46.35
CA LYS A 5 15.15 35.59 -44.91
C LYS A 5 15.97 34.33 -44.61
N THR A 6 16.70 34.31 -43.49
CA THR A 6 17.05 33.07 -42.78
C THR A 6 17.17 33.27 -41.26
N LYS A 7 16.09 32.82 -40.59
CA LYS A 7 15.99 32.02 -39.36
C LYS A 7 16.89 32.35 -38.14
N LYS A 8 16.22 32.99 -37.18
CA LYS A 8 16.29 32.85 -35.71
C LYS A 8 16.69 31.41 -35.28
N GLY A 9 17.77 31.28 -34.51
CA GLY A 9 18.29 30.01 -34.02
C GLY A 9 18.98 30.14 -32.65
N SER A 10 18.16 30.08 -31.62
CA SER A 10 18.40 29.55 -30.26
C SER A 10 19.76 29.82 -29.57
N LYS A 11 19.78 30.84 -28.70
CA LYS A 11 20.55 30.78 -27.44
C LYS A 11 19.83 29.80 -26.50
N SER A 12 20.34 28.58 -26.34
CA SER A 12 19.88 27.68 -25.29
C SER A 12 20.65 28.00 -24.01
N ASP A 13 20.24 29.10 -23.37
CA ASP A 13 20.61 29.39 -22.00
C ASP A 13 19.70 28.59 -21.07
N LYS A 14 20.33 27.64 -20.36
CA LYS A 14 20.10 27.39 -18.93
C LYS A 14 18.67 27.02 -18.50
N ALA A 15 18.40 25.73 -18.49
CA ALA A 15 17.63 25.11 -17.42
C ALA A 15 18.15 23.69 -17.18
N LYS A 16 19.23 23.60 -16.39
CA LYS A 16 19.53 22.36 -15.66
C LYS A 16 18.34 22.14 -14.73
N ARG A 17 17.39 21.29 -15.14
CA ARG A 17 16.33 20.77 -14.27
C ARG A 17 17.01 19.94 -13.19
N ASN A 18 17.43 20.60 -12.13
CA ASN A 18 17.67 19.96 -10.85
C ASN A 18 16.28 19.70 -10.25
N VAL A 19 15.60 18.65 -10.73
CA VAL A 19 14.53 18.04 -9.95
C VAL A 19 15.24 17.34 -8.80
N GLN A 20 15.59 18.12 -7.77
CA GLN A 20 15.63 17.56 -6.44
C GLN A 20 14.23 17.03 -6.21
N THR A 21 14.06 15.72 -6.30
CA THR A 21 12.99 15.03 -5.59
C THR A 21 13.26 15.28 -4.10
N VAL A 22 12.89 16.47 -3.65
CA VAL A 22 12.72 16.76 -2.24
C VAL A 22 11.63 15.79 -1.83
N GLY A 23 12.02 14.69 -1.18
CA GLY A 23 11.09 13.82 -0.48
C GLY A 23 10.34 14.70 0.48
N LYS A 24 9.15 15.17 0.05
CA LYS A 24 8.30 16.02 0.85
C LYS A 24 7.98 15.20 2.09
N ALA A 25 8.29 15.76 3.25
CA ALA A 25 7.82 15.19 4.51
C ALA A 25 6.31 14.92 4.36
N PRO A 26 5.81 13.76 4.83
CA PRO A 26 4.42 13.39 4.64
C PRO A 26 3.54 14.54 5.12
N GLY A 27 2.76 15.09 4.19
CA GLY A 27 1.87 16.21 4.44
C GLY A 27 0.88 15.88 5.57
N ARG A 28 0.35 16.92 6.22
CA ARG A 28 -0.62 16.76 7.29
C ARG A 28 -1.90 16.11 6.73
N HIS A 29 -2.15 14.85 7.08
CA HIS A 29 -3.35 14.12 6.60
C HIS A 29 -4.63 14.70 7.22
N SER A 30 -5.61 15.02 6.39
CA SER A 30 -6.98 15.34 6.83
C SER A 30 -7.93 14.19 6.50
N LYS A 31 -9.00 14.03 7.28
CA LYS A 31 -9.96 12.91 7.12
C LYS A 31 -10.69 12.97 5.77
N GLU A 32 -10.82 14.16 5.20
CA GLU A 32 -11.54 14.42 3.94
C GLU A 32 -10.57 14.74 2.79
N GLU A 33 -9.26 14.58 3.00
CA GLU A 33 -8.24 14.81 1.97
C GLU A 33 -8.48 13.93 0.75
N ILE A 34 -8.47 14.54 -0.43
CA ILE A 34 -8.36 13.86 -1.71
C ILE A 34 -7.02 14.29 -2.31
N ILE A 35 -6.17 13.33 -2.63
CA ILE A 35 -4.86 13.55 -3.22
C ILE A 35 -4.83 13.12 -4.68
N SER A 36 -3.94 13.73 -5.46
CA SER A 36 -3.67 13.32 -6.85
C SER A 36 -2.88 12.01 -6.89
N GLU A 37 -2.86 11.36 -8.04
CA GLU A 37 -2.02 10.19 -8.32
C GLU A 37 -0.52 10.48 -8.08
N GLU A 38 -0.02 11.63 -8.50
CA GLU A 38 1.38 12.03 -8.25
C GLU A 38 1.70 12.14 -6.74
N GLU A 39 0.76 12.63 -5.93
CA GLU A 39 0.92 12.70 -4.48
C GLU A 39 0.77 11.33 -3.81
N LEU A 40 -0.01 10.42 -4.41
CA LEU A 40 -0.16 9.04 -3.97
C LEU A 40 1.16 8.28 -4.11
N ASP A 41 1.84 8.42 -5.25
CA ASP A 41 3.16 7.84 -5.51
C ASP A 41 4.21 8.37 -4.53
N ASN A 42 4.18 9.68 -4.25
CA ASN A 42 5.07 10.30 -3.26
C ASN A 42 4.88 9.75 -1.85
N ARG A 43 3.70 9.20 -1.53
CA ARG A 43 3.34 8.67 -0.20
C ARG A 43 3.65 7.18 -0.03
N ILE A 44 4.24 6.51 -1.03
CA ILE A 44 4.47 5.06 -1.04
C ILE A 44 3.17 4.31 -0.72
N ALA A 45 2.06 4.82 -1.25
CA ALA A 45 0.76 4.27 -1.00
C ALA A 45 0.60 2.93 -1.72
N ILE A 46 -0.30 2.11 -1.19
CA ILE A 46 -0.78 0.89 -1.82
C ILE A 46 -2.12 1.26 -2.45
N ASP A 47 -2.11 1.38 -3.77
CA ASP A 47 -3.26 1.62 -4.65
C ASP A 47 -3.79 0.34 -5.31
N GLY A 48 -3.09 -0.79 -5.09
CA GLY A 48 -3.44 -2.11 -5.58
C GLY A 48 -4.49 -2.85 -4.73
N ASP A 49 -4.54 -4.18 -4.88
CA ASP A 49 -5.54 -5.03 -4.21
C ASP A 49 -5.44 -4.96 -2.68
N ILE A 50 -6.35 -4.20 -2.08
CA ILE A 50 -6.50 -4.04 -0.62
C ILE A 50 -6.64 -5.39 0.07
N ARG A 51 -7.33 -6.35 -0.55
CA ARG A 51 -7.55 -7.68 0.05
C ARG A 51 -6.25 -8.43 0.22
N LEU A 52 -5.33 -8.34 -0.75
CA LEU A 52 -4.01 -8.98 -0.66
C LEU A 52 -3.23 -8.44 0.55
N TYR A 53 -3.20 -7.12 0.70
CA TYR A 53 -2.51 -6.46 1.82
C TYR A 53 -3.11 -6.84 3.17
N LEU A 54 -4.44 -6.77 3.32
CA LEU A 54 -5.13 -7.15 4.56
C LEU A 54 -4.97 -8.64 4.89
N THR A 55 -4.99 -9.50 3.87
CA THR A 55 -4.78 -10.95 4.02
C THR A 55 -3.40 -11.28 4.57
N MET A 56 -2.35 -10.60 4.07
CA MET A 56 -0.99 -10.76 4.59
C MET A 56 -0.93 -10.43 6.10
N TYR A 57 -1.51 -9.30 6.51
CA TYR A 57 -1.57 -8.93 7.93
C TYR A 57 -2.40 -9.93 8.76
N LEU A 58 -3.50 -10.46 8.22
CA LEU A 58 -4.28 -11.50 8.87
C LEU A 58 -3.48 -12.79 9.06
N LYS A 59 -2.68 -13.24 8.09
CA LYS A 59 -1.80 -14.42 8.25
C LYS A 59 -0.81 -14.20 9.41
N ILE A 60 -0.18 -13.03 9.48
CA ILE A 60 0.72 -12.64 10.59
C ILE A 60 -0.03 -12.58 11.93
N PHE A 61 -1.28 -12.12 11.92
CA PHE A 61 -2.15 -12.09 13.10
C PHE A 61 -2.45 -13.49 13.62
N ILE A 62 -2.88 -14.38 12.72
CA ILE A 62 -3.25 -15.78 13.01
C ILE A 62 -2.05 -16.55 13.55
N ASP A 63 -0.85 -16.31 13.01
CA ASP A 63 0.39 -16.88 13.52
C ASP A 63 0.80 -16.36 14.90
N GLY A 64 0.14 -15.31 15.39
CA GLY A 64 0.49 -14.66 16.64
C GLY A 64 1.80 -13.88 16.56
N HIS A 65 2.36 -13.64 15.37
CA HIS A 65 3.56 -12.83 15.18
C HIS A 65 3.29 -11.33 15.16
N PHE A 66 2.03 -10.91 15.13
CA PHE A 66 1.64 -9.51 15.28
C PHE A 66 2.03 -8.96 16.66
N ARG A 67 3.09 -8.16 16.69
CA ARG A 67 3.58 -7.45 17.87
C ARG A 67 3.00 -6.05 17.89
N HIS A 68 2.14 -5.79 18.85
CA HIS A 68 1.54 -4.48 19.06
C HIS A 68 1.56 -4.16 20.57
N PRO A 69 1.79 -2.91 20.99
CA PRO A 69 1.82 -2.53 22.41
C PRO A 69 0.52 -2.88 23.16
N LYS A 70 -0.60 -2.90 22.44
CA LYS A 70 -1.93 -3.28 22.95
C LYS A 70 -2.23 -4.77 22.72
N LYS A 71 -3.22 -5.31 23.44
CA LYS A 71 -3.71 -6.70 23.30
C LYS A 71 -3.93 -7.12 21.84
N LYS A 72 -3.67 -8.39 21.49
CA LYS A 72 -3.94 -8.94 20.15
C LYS A 72 -5.46 -8.98 19.89
N LYS A 73 -5.97 -7.93 19.26
CA LYS A 73 -7.37 -7.78 18.83
C LYS A 73 -7.39 -7.22 17.42
N LEU A 74 -8.38 -7.60 16.63
CA LEU A 74 -8.54 -7.14 15.24
C LEU A 74 -8.60 -5.62 15.13
N ILE A 75 -9.27 -4.96 16.10
CA ILE A 75 -9.33 -3.50 16.19
C ILE A 75 -7.95 -2.83 16.30
N ASN A 76 -7.00 -3.45 17.01
CA ASN A 76 -5.64 -2.92 17.16
C ASN A 76 -4.83 -3.13 15.89
N MET A 77 -5.10 -4.21 15.14
CA MET A 77 -4.53 -4.41 13.81
C MET A 77 -5.07 -3.39 12.80
N ALA A 78 -6.37 -3.12 12.82
CA ALA A 78 -6.98 -2.09 11.99
C ALA A 78 -6.36 -0.71 12.29
N GLN A 79 -6.14 -0.40 13.57
CA GLN A 79 -5.52 0.85 13.99
C GLN A 79 -4.08 0.93 13.49
N TYR A 80 -3.29 -0.13 13.70
CA TYR A 80 -1.91 -0.21 13.22
C TYR A 80 -1.82 0.07 11.71
N ILE A 81 -2.68 -0.57 10.92
CA ILE A 81 -2.73 -0.39 9.46
C ILE A 81 -3.15 1.04 9.09
N TYR A 82 -4.17 1.59 9.76
CA TYR A 82 -4.63 2.96 9.53
C TYR A 82 -3.56 4.01 9.86
N ASP A 83 -2.74 3.75 10.87
CA ASP A 83 -1.66 4.64 11.30
C ASP A 83 -0.46 4.61 10.34
N GLN A 84 -0.30 3.57 9.52
CA GLN A 84 0.70 3.55 8.45
C GLN A 84 0.41 4.55 7.33
N LYS A 85 -0.86 4.98 7.17
CA LYS A 85 -1.27 5.93 6.12
C LYS A 85 -0.94 5.50 4.69
N VAL A 86 -0.94 4.19 4.43
CA VAL A 86 -0.59 3.60 3.12
C VAL A 86 -1.78 3.12 2.28
N LEU A 87 -2.94 2.84 2.89
CA LEU A 87 -4.10 2.32 2.14
C LEU A 87 -4.97 3.46 1.64
N TYR A 88 -5.04 3.64 0.32
CA TYR A 88 -5.91 4.63 -0.31
C TYR A 88 -6.93 3.94 -1.22
N ILE A 89 -8.09 4.58 -1.35
CA ILE A 89 -9.17 4.16 -2.24
C ILE A 89 -9.40 5.25 -3.28
N HIS A 90 -9.62 4.84 -4.53
CA HIS A 90 -10.00 5.76 -5.59
C HIS A 90 -11.35 6.42 -5.24
N LYS A 91 -11.40 7.76 -5.25
CA LYS A 91 -12.59 8.54 -4.91
C LYS A 91 -12.58 9.88 -5.64
N HIS A 92 -13.62 10.14 -6.44
CA HIS A 92 -13.65 11.26 -7.40
C HIS A 92 -12.46 11.18 -8.37
N ASP A 93 -11.89 12.31 -8.79
CA ASP A 93 -10.72 12.41 -9.68
C ASP A 93 -9.39 12.25 -8.93
N GLY A 94 -9.37 11.45 -7.87
CA GLY A 94 -8.20 11.27 -7.01
C GLY A 94 -8.35 10.14 -6.01
N TYR A 95 -7.56 10.19 -4.95
CA TYR A 95 -7.45 9.12 -3.97
C TYR A 95 -7.71 9.64 -2.56
N LYS A 96 -8.45 8.86 -1.78
CA LYS A 96 -8.75 9.16 -0.38
C LYS A 96 -8.14 8.08 0.51
N LEU A 97 -7.53 8.47 1.64
CA LEU A 97 -7.08 7.51 2.63
C LEU A 97 -8.26 6.67 3.13
N MET A 98 -8.09 5.34 3.16
CA MET A 98 -9.10 4.42 3.63
C MET A 98 -9.43 4.66 5.11
N GLU A 99 -10.72 4.70 5.44
CA GLU A 99 -11.14 4.97 6.81
C GLU A 99 -10.86 3.78 7.72
N PHE A 100 -10.51 4.07 8.98
CA PHE A 100 -10.28 3.05 10.01
C PHE A 100 -11.44 2.06 10.14
N SER A 101 -12.68 2.56 10.10
CA SER A 101 -13.90 1.74 10.15
C SER A 101 -13.98 0.78 8.96
N SER A 102 -13.65 1.25 7.76
CA SER A 102 -13.60 0.42 6.55
C SER A 102 -12.52 -0.66 6.65
N ILE A 103 -11.31 -0.30 7.11
CA ILE A 103 -10.23 -1.28 7.32
C ILE A 103 -10.66 -2.36 8.32
N HIS A 104 -11.28 -1.95 9.42
CA HIS A 104 -11.76 -2.90 10.43
C HIS A 104 -12.87 -3.83 9.90
N ALA A 105 -13.81 -3.28 9.12
CA ALA A 105 -14.88 -4.06 8.49
C ALA A 105 -14.33 -5.08 7.48
N GLU A 106 -13.40 -4.67 6.61
CA GLU A 106 -12.76 -5.57 5.65
C GLU A 106 -11.95 -6.67 6.34
N LEU A 107 -11.18 -6.33 7.37
CA LEU A 107 -10.47 -7.33 8.18
C LEU A 107 -11.43 -8.34 8.82
N ALA A 108 -12.59 -7.88 9.29
CA ALA A 108 -13.59 -8.76 9.90
C ALA A 108 -14.22 -9.70 8.87
N ALA A 109 -14.51 -9.19 7.67
CA ALA A 109 -15.05 -9.98 6.56
C ALA A 109 -14.05 -11.03 6.06
N LEU A 110 -12.76 -10.67 5.95
CA LEU A 110 -11.71 -11.55 5.45
C LEU A 110 -11.21 -12.56 6.49
N LYS A 111 -11.38 -12.30 7.79
CA LYS A 111 -10.77 -13.13 8.85
C LYS A 111 -11.06 -14.61 8.69
N LYS A 112 -12.34 -14.99 8.56
CA LYS A 112 -12.76 -16.39 8.49
C LYS A 112 -12.24 -17.12 7.24
N PRO A 113 -12.47 -16.62 6.01
CA PRO A 113 -11.96 -17.31 4.82
C PRO A 113 -10.42 -17.41 4.81
N VAL A 114 -9.72 -16.35 5.22
CA VAL A 114 -8.25 -16.37 5.31
C VAL A 114 -7.75 -17.38 6.34
N GLU A 115 -8.41 -17.47 7.50
CA GLU A 115 -8.05 -18.44 8.55
C GLU A 115 -8.23 -19.88 8.06
N GLU A 116 -9.32 -20.20 7.37
CA GLU A 116 -9.57 -21.53 6.81
C GLU A 116 -8.58 -21.92 5.71
N GLU A 117 -8.35 -21.03 4.74
CA GLU A 117 -7.38 -21.26 3.66
C GLU A 117 -5.96 -21.42 4.20
N TYR A 118 -5.58 -20.57 5.16
CA TYR A 118 -4.24 -20.59 5.71
C TYR A 118 -3.93 -21.84 6.54
N MET A 119 -4.91 -22.36 7.28
CA MET A 119 -4.76 -23.62 8.02
C MET A 119 -4.62 -24.81 7.08
N LYS A 120 -5.38 -24.84 5.96
CA LYS A 120 -5.22 -25.86 4.91
C LYS A 120 -3.84 -25.81 4.27
N GLU A 121 -3.37 -24.62 3.87
CA GLU A 121 -2.01 -24.42 3.32
C GLU A 121 -0.92 -24.95 4.28
N LYS A 122 -1.08 -24.71 5.59
CA LYS A 122 -0.13 -25.20 6.60
C LYS A 122 -0.15 -26.72 6.75
N GLU A 123 -1.33 -27.33 6.74
CA GLU A 123 -1.46 -28.78 6.85
C GLU A 123 -0.86 -29.49 5.64
N GLU A 124 -1.12 -28.97 4.43
CA GLU A 124 -0.54 -29.48 3.20
C GLU A 124 1.00 -29.40 3.20
N LYS A 125 1.55 -28.26 3.64
CA LYS A 125 3.01 -28.10 3.79
C LYS A 125 3.61 -29.09 4.78
N ARG A 126 2.93 -29.36 5.90
CA ARG A 126 3.38 -30.38 6.89
C ARG A 126 3.37 -31.79 6.30
N LYS A 127 2.28 -32.18 5.63
CA LYS A 127 2.16 -33.48 4.95
C LYS A 127 3.24 -33.67 3.88
N GLN A 128 3.54 -32.62 3.12
CA GLN A 128 4.63 -32.67 2.14
C GLN A 128 5.99 -32.81 2.81
N ALA A 129 6.27 -32.05 3.87
CA ALA A 129 7.53 -32.14 4.60
C ALA A 129 7.75 -33.52 5.25
N GLU A 130 6.70 -34.12 5.79
CA GLU A 130 6.74 -35.49 6.36
C GLU A 130 7.03 -36.54 5.28
N LYS A 131 6.38 -36.46 4.10
CA LYS A 131 6.66 -37.35 2.96
C LYS A 131 8.11 -37.23 2.45
N VAL A 132 8.71 -36.04 2.53
CA VAL A 132 10.12 -35.85 2.18
C VAL A 132 11.03 -36.45 3.25
N LYS A 133 10.73 -36.24 4.53
CA LYS A 133 11.50 -36.80 5.64
C LYS A 133 11.47 -38.33 5.70
N SER A 134 10.36 -38.97 5.34
CA SER A 134 10.23 -40.43 5.35
C SER A 134 10.95 -41.14 4.19
N LYS A 135 11.55 -40.39 3.25
CA LYS A 135 12.31 -40.94 2.11
C LYS A 135 13.82 -41.02 2.37
N TYR A 136 14.29 -40.45 3.48
CA TYR A 136 15.68 -40.44 3.92
C TYR A 136 15.79 -41.16 5.26
#